data_AF-A0A3S2X3Z7-F1
#
_entry.id   AF-A0A3S2X3Z7-F1
#
_cell.length_a   1.000
_cell.length_b   1.000
_cell.length_c   1.000
_cell.angle_alpha   90.00
_cell.angle_beta   90.00
_cell.angle_gamma   90.00
#
_symmetry.space_group_name_H-M   'P 1'
#
loop_
_entity.id
_entity.type
_entity.pdbx_description
1 polymer ?
#
loop_
_entity_poly.entity_id
_entity_poly.type
_entity_poly.pdbx_seq_one_letter_code
_entity_poly.pdbx_strand_id
1 'polypeptide(L)'
;MEKVYMDSDLIGRSFICSLLSAITLSLVSLFISTDFSFFMLAIFSFIFFLFYLFIATPLQIKLNQKPKSFSIVYLFTYCLASAVVTALFMLYGQANPFTSVEFYIHVGMSAVIFWIFDSVLLQKKEES
;
A
#
# COMPACT_ATOMS: atom_id res chain seq x y z
N MET A 1 16.86 19.54 -20.79
CA MET A 1 15.88 19.71 -19.70
C MET A 1 14.95 18.50 -19.62
N GLU A 2 15.50 17.28 -19.55
CA GLU A 2 14.73 16.04 -19.74
C GLU A 2 14.56 15.23 -18.44
N LYS A 3 15.36 15.54 -17.41
CA LYS A 3 15.28 14.87 -16.10
C LYS A 3 14.09 15.29 -15.22
N VAL A 4 13.51 16.47 -15.47
CA VAL A 4 12.47 17.06 -14.58
C VAL A 4 11.05 16.63 -14.99
N TYR A 5 10.82 16.26 -16.25
CA TYR A 5 9.52 15.79 -16.72
C TYR A 5 9.21 14.34 -16.31
N MET A 6 10.23 13.59 -15.87
CA MET A 6 10.12 12.17 -15.53
C MET A 6 9.82 11.91 -14.05
N ASP A 7 9.66 12.96 -13.23
CA ASP A 7 9.39 12.83 -11.78
C ASP A 7 7.92 13.11 -11.44
N SER A 8 7.29 14.13 -12.04
CA SER A 8 5.93 14.55 -11.66
C SER A 8 4.82 13.56 -12.04
N ASP A 9 4.90 12.92 -13.22
CA ASP A 9 3.94 11.88 -13.65
C ASP A 9 4.02 10.65 -12.74
N LEU A 10 5.24 10.22 -12.38
CA LEU A 10 5.46 9.08 -11.49
C LEU A 10 4.96 9.39 -10.07
N ILE A 11 5.25 10.59 -9.55
CA ILE A 11 4.75 11.05 -8.25
C ILE A 11 3.22 11.10 -8.24
N GLY A 12 2.60 11.67 -9.29
CA GLY A 12 1.14 11.74 -9.40
C GLY A 12 0.48 10.36 -9.43
N ARG A 13 1.03 9.42 -10.19
CA ARG A 13 0.55 8.03 -10.22
C ARG A 13 0.77 7.31 -8.90
N SER A 14 1.90 7.54 -8.23
CA SER A 14 2.18 6.95 -6.91
C SER A 14 1.21 7.46 -5.84
N PHE A 15 0.85 8.75 -5.91
CA PHE A 15 -0.17 9.35 -5.04
C PHE A 15 -1.53 8.69 -5.27
N ILE A 16 -1.96 8.58 -6.53
CA ILE A 16 -3.23 7.92 -6.89
C ILE A 16 -3.22 6.45 -6.46
N CYS A 17 -2.10 5.74 -6.66
CA CYS A 17 -1.90 4.36 -6.23
C CYS A 17 -2.08 4.22 -4.72
N SER A 18 -1.44 5.10 -3.93
CA SER A 18 -1.57 5.11 -2.48
C SER A 18 -3.00 5.39 -2.04
N LEU A 19 -3.68 6.36 -2.66
CA LEU A 19 -5.06 6.72 -2.34
C LEU A 19 -6.03 5.55 -2.62
N LEU A 20 -5.96 4.99 -3.83
CA LEU A 20 -6.81 3.86 -4.23
C LEU A 20 -6.54 2.63 -3.38
N SER A 21 -5.26 2.30 -3.12
CA SER A 21 -4.90 1.17 -2.27
C SER A 21 -5.45 1.30 -0.85
N ALA A 22 -5.41 2.50 -0.27
CA ALA A 22 -5.94 2.76 1.07
C ALA A 22 -7.47 2.62 1.12
N ILE A 23 -8.17 3.20 0.15
CA ILE A 23 -9.63 3.07 0.04
C ILE A 23 -10.03 1.60 -0.14
N THR A 24 -9.35 0.86 -1.03
CA THR A 24 -9.63 -0.56 -1.27
C THR A 24 -9.38 -1.40 -0.02
N LEU A 25 -8.28 -1.17 0.71
CA LEU A 25 -8.01 -1.90 1.95
C LEU A 25 -9.09 -1.63 3.02
N SER A 26 -9.55 -0.38 3.15
CA SER A 26 -10.62 -0.05 4.09
C SER A 26 -11.96 -0.67 3.69
N LEU A 27 -12.27 -0.71 2.39
CA LEU A 27 -13.45 -1.39 1.88
C LEU A 27 -13.39 -2.90 2.15
N VAL A 28 -12.25 -3.53 1.92
CA VAL A 28 -12.04 -4.95 2.28
C VAL A 28 -12.24 -5.16 3.77
N SER A 29 -11.70 -4.27 4.61
CA SER A 29 -11.85 -4.35 6.07
C SER A 29 -13.31 -4.23 6.53
N LEU A 30 -14.12 -3.43 5.84
CA LEU A 30 -15.57 -3.32 6.07
C LEU A 30 -16.29 -4.67 5.86
N PHE A 31 -15.87 -5.46 4.87
CA PHE A 31 -16.48 -6.78 4.60
C PHE A 31 -16.02 -7.87 5.56
N ILE A 32 -14.84 -7.71 6.18
CA ILE A 32 -14.27 -8.70 7.11
C ILE A 32 -14.76 -8.46 8.54
N SER A 33 -14.90 -7.19 8.94
CA SER A 33 -15.21 -6.81 10.32
C SER A 33 -16.65 -6.31 10.45
N THR A 34 -17.45 -6.95 11.31
CA THR A 34 -18.86 -6.60 11.53
C THR A 34 -19.04 -5.25 12.23
N ASP A 35 -18.03 -4.78 12.96
CA ASP A 35 -18.10 -3.55 13.76
C ASP A 35 -17.56 -2.31 13.00
N PHE A 36 -17.24 -2.46 11.72
CA PHE A 36 -16.63 -1.40 10.93
C PHE A 36 -17.71 -0.47 10.35
N SER A 37 -17.76 0.76 10.84
CA SER A 37 -18.74 1.76 10.38
C SER A 37 -18.24 2.56 9.16
N PHE A 38 -19.16 3.23 8.44
CA PHE A 38 -18.78 4.14 7.35
C PHE A 38 -17.87 5.28 7.81
N PHE A 39 -18.00 5.74 9.06
CA PHE A 39 -17.11 6.77 9.61
C PHE A 39 -15.70 6.21 9.87
N MET A 40 -15.60 4.98 10.38
CA MET A 40 -14.33 4.26 10.53
C MET A 40 -13.63 4.06 9.18
N LEU A 41 -14.37 3.83 8.10
CA LEU A 41 -13.80 3.71 6.76
C LEU A 41 -13.01 4.94 6.33
N ALA A 42 -13.55 6.15 6.57
CA ALA A 42 -12.87 7.38 6.19
C ALA A 42 -11.58 7.59 7.00
N ILE A 43 -11.65 7.37 8.32
CA ILE A 43 -10.49 7.49 9.22
C ILE A 43 -9.42 6.45 8.86
N PHE A 44 -9.82 5.19 8.70
CA PHE A 44 -8.90 4.10 8.38
C PHE A 44 -8.23 4.32 7.02
N SER A 45 -9.00 4.72 6.00
CA SER A 45 -8.46 5.06 4.68
C SER A 45 -7.46 6.19 4.77
N PHE A 46 -7.75 7.23 5.55
CA PHE A 46 -6.85 8.36 5.71
C PHE A 46 -5.54 7.96 6.40
N ILE A 47 -5.60 7.19 7.48
CA ILE A 47 -4.41 6.72 8.20
C ILE A 47 -3.54 5.84 7.30
N PHE A 48 -4.13 4.84 6.62
CA PHE A 48 -3.38 3.97 5.71
C PHE A 48 -2.85 4.71 4.49
N PHE A 49 -3.59 5.70 4.00
CA PHE A 49 -3.11 6.58 2.94
C PHE A 49 -1.83 7.32 3.37
N LEU A 50 -1.76 7.84 4.60
CA LEU A 50 -0.53 8.48 5.10
C LEU A 50 0.64 7.48 5.19
N PHE A 51 0.40 6.27 5.68
CA PHE A 51 1.44 5.24 5.70
C PHE A 51 1.93 4.87 4.30
N TYR A 52 1.01 4.71 3.35
CA TYR A 52 1.39 4.48 1.96
C TYR A 52 2.12 5.67 1.34
N LEU A 53 1.74 6.90 1.69
CA LEU A 53 2.36 8.11 1.15
C LEU A 53 3.80 8.31 1.67
N PHE A 54 4.05 8.04 2.96
CA PHE A 54 5.35 8.32 3.56
C PHE A 54 6.30 7.11 3.59
N ILE A 55 5.78 5.88 3.52
CA ILE A 55 6.60 4.67 3.60
C ILE A 55 6.59 3.92 2.26
N ALA A 56 5.40 3.61 1.73
CA ALA A 56 5.29 2.80 0.53
C ALA A 56 5.63 3.59 -0.74
N THR A 57 5.29 4.86 -0.84
CA THR A 57 5.51 5.70 -2.03
C THR A 57 6.99 5.98 -2.31
N PRO A 58 7.85 6.33 -1.33
CA PRO A 58 9.28 6.47 -1.59
C PRO A 58 9.91 5.15 -2.07
N LEU A 59 9.48 4.04 -1.48
CA LEU A 59 9.88 2.69 -1.88
C LEU A 59 9.41 2.38 -3.31
N GLN A 60 8.15 2.69 -3.61
CA GLN A 60 7.50 2.52 -4.90
C GLN A 60 8.21 3.33 -6.01
N ILE A 61 8.53 4.61 -5.75
CA ILE A 61 9.27 5.46 -6.68
C ILE A 61 10.66 4.87 -6.94
N LYS A 62 11.36 4.42 -5.90
CA LYS A 62 12.69 3.80 -6.04
C LYS A 62 12.64 2.49 -6.84
N LEU A 63 11.65 1.63 -6.59
CA LEU A 63 11.48 0.36 -7.29
C LEU A 63 11.07 0.56 -8.76
N ASN A 64 10.16 1.50 -9.04
CA ASN A 64 9.68 1.75 -10.40
C ASN A 64 10.60 2.63 -11.27
N GLN A 65 11.82 2.94 -10.81
CA GLN A 65 12.87 3.48 -11.69
C GLN A 65 13.25 2.50 -12.82
N LYS A 66 13.08 1.20 -12.57
CA LYS A 66 13.18 0.12 -13.58
C LYS A 66 11.96 -0.79 -13.42
N PRO A 67 10.83 -0.46 -14.05
CA PRO A 67 9.56 -1.14 -13.78
C PRO A 67 9.68 -2.64 -14.14
N LYS A 68 9.24 -3.51 -13.23
CA LYS A 68 9.14 -4.96 -13.46
C LYS A 68 7.76 -5.43 -13.04
N SER A 69 6.95 -5.81 -14.03
CA SER A 69 5.57 -6.11 -13.73
C SER A 69 5.33 -7.38 -12.95
N PHE A 70 4.43 -7.27 -11.97
CA PHE A 70 4.11 -8.33 -11.02
C PHE A 70 5.37 -9.00 -10.44
N SER A 71 6.38 -8.20 -10.12
CA SER A 71 7.60 -8.73 -9.51
C SER A 71 7.30 -9.28 -8.12
N ILE A 72 7.63 -10.57 -7.91
CA ILE A 72 7.53 -11.19 -6.58
C ILE A 72 8.45 -10.53 -5.55
N VAL A 73 9.54 -9.90 -6.02
CA VAL A 73 10.44 -9.11 -5.17
C VAL A 73 9.72 -7.86 -4.65
N TYR A 74 8.91 -7.21 -5.48
CA TYR A 74 8.14 -6.03 -5.05
C TYR A 74 7.06 -6.45 -4.05
N LEU A 75 6.37 -7.57 -4.30
CA LEU A 75 5.43 -8.14 -3.35
C LEU A 75 6.09 -8.42 -1.99
N PHE A 76 7.26 -9.07 -1.96
CA PHE A 76 7.97 -9.32 -0.71
C PHE A 76 8.37 -8.02 0.01
N THR A 77 8.79 -7.00 -0.75
CA THR A 77 9.17 -5.70 -0.19
C THR A 77 7.95 -4.98 0.41
N TYR A 78 6.80 -5.03 -0.27
CA TYR A 78 5.55 -4.48 0.24
C TYR A 78 5.03 -5.27 1.44
N CYS A 79 5.19 -6.61 1.48
CA CYS A 79 4.90 -7.41 2.68
C CYS A 79 5.69 -6.92 3.89
N LEU A 80 6.99 -6.64 3.75
CA LEU A 80 7.81 -6.12 4.84
C LEU A 80 7.33 -4.73 5.30
N ALA A 81 7.04 -3.84 4.35
CA ALA A 81 6.54 -2.51 4.67
C ALA A 81 5.17 -2.57 5.39
N SER A 82 4.25 -3.39 4.89
CA SER A 82 2.94 -3.63 5.50
C SER A 82 3.08 -4.25 6.89
N ALA A 83 4.00 -5.21 7.09
CA ALA A 83 4.27 -5.79 8.40
C ALA A 83 4.69 -4.74 9.43
N VAL A 84 5.59 -3.82 9.05
CA VAL A 84 6.02 -2.72 9.93
C VAL A 84 4.84 -1.82 10.28
N VAL A 85 4.06 -1.39 9.29
CA VAL A 85 2.91 -0.48 9.50
C VAL A 85 1.83 -1.13 10.37
N THR A 86 1.44 -2.36 10.06
CA THR A 86 0.42 -3.09 10.83
C THR A 86 0.91 -3.37 12.25
N ALA A 87 2.20 -3.68 12.44
CA ALA A 87 2.76 -3.89 13.78
C ALA A 87 2.71 -2.61 14.61
N LEU A 88 3.10 -1.47 14.03
CA LEU A 88 3.01 -0.17 14.70
C LEU A 88 1.56 0.17 15.08
N PHE A 89 0.61 -0.10 14.19
CA PHE A 89 -0.81 0.12 14.46
C PHE A 89 -1.33 -0.76 15.61
N MET A 90 -0.99 -2.05 15.62
CA MET A 90 -1.42 -2.98 16.68
C MET A 90 -0.76 -2.68 18.03
N LEU A 91 0.53 -2.32 18.04
CA LEU A 91 1.23 -1.92 19.26
C LEU A 91 0.62 -0.67 19.88
N TYR A 92 0.17 0.30 19.05
CA TYR A 92 -0.58 1.46 19.54
C TYR A 92 -1.88 1.03 20.24
N GLY A 93 -2.57 0.03 19.69
CA GLY A 93 -3.75 -0.60 20.29
C GLY A 93 -3.46 -1.56 21.46
N GLN A 94 -2.21 -1.62 21.96
CA GLN A 94 -1.78 -2.54 23.03
C GLN A 94 -1.98 -4.04 22.70
N ALA A 95 -2.04 -4.39 21.40
CA ALA A 95 -2.14 -5.77 20.94
C ALA A 95 -0.76 -6.30 20.52
N ASN A 96 -0.48 -7.57 20.80
CA ASN A 96 0.75 -8.21 20.33
C ASN A 96 0.59 -8.66 18.86
N PRO A 97 1.35 -8.09 17.91
CA PRO A 97 1.20 -8.40 16.49
C PRO A 97 1.61 -9.84 16.15
N PHE A 98 2.54 -10.45 16.88
CA PHE A 98 3.07 -11.78 16.57
C PHE A 98 2.15 -12.93 16.98
N THR A 99 1.08 -12.64 17.71
CA THR A 99 0.11 -13.65 18.18
C THR A 99 -1.25 -13.54 17.49
N SER A 100 -1.45 -12.51 16.66
CA SER A 100 -2.75 -12.23 16.03
C SER A 100 -2.81 -12.78 14.61
N VAL A 101 -3.81 -13.62 14.31
CA VAL A 101 -4.10 -14.04 12.93
C VAL A 101 -4.51 -12.83 12.08
N GLU A 102 -5.19 -11.87 12.69
CA GLU A 102 -5.60 -10.63 12.01
C GLU A 102 -4.40 -9.83 11.51
N PHE A 103 -3.27 -9.87 12.24
CA PHE A 103 -2.02 -9.23 11.80
C PHE A 103 -1.58 -9.78 10.45
N TYR A 104 -1.44 -11.11 10.34
CA TYR A 104 -0.95 -11.76 9.12
C TYR A 104 -1.91 -11.55 7.95
N ILE A 105 -3.23 -11.64 8.19
CA ILE A 105 -4.24 -11.35 7.16
C ILE A 105 -4.12 -9.91 6.69
N HIS A 106 -4.01 -8.95 7.61
CA HIS A 106 -3.98 -7.55 7.27
C HIS A 106 -2.70 -7.16 6.50
N VAL A 107 -1.55 -7.71 6.91
CA VAL A 107 -0.28 -7.56 6.19
C VAL A 107 -0.38 -8.12 4.78
N GLY A 108 -0.91 -9.34 4.63
CA GLY A 108 -1.08 -9.98 3.33
C GLY A 108 -2.00 -9.18 2.40
N MET A 109 -3.17 -8.77 2.90
CA MET A 109 -4.14 -7.99 2.13
C MET A 109 -3.59 -6.63 1.73
N SER A 110 -2.98 -5.90 2.66
CA SER A 110 -2.35 -4.60 2.40
C SER A 110 -1.29 -4.72 1.31
N ALA A 111 -0.38 -5.69 1.43
CA ALA A 111 0.71 -5.88 0.49
C ALA A 111 0.21 -6.28 -0.90
N VAL A 112 -0.74 -7.20 -0.99
CA VAL A 112 -1.32 -7.66 -2.27
C VAL A 112 -2.08 -6.52 -2.96
N ILE A 113 -2.92 -5.79 -2.24
CA ILE A 113 -3.67 -4.66 -2.80
C ILE A 113 -2.71 -3.60 -3.35
N PHE A 114 -1.73 -3.20 -2.55
CA PHE A 114 -0.76 -2.18 -2.97
C PHE A 114 0.07 -2.65 -4.17
N TRP A 115 0.52 -3.91 -4.16
CA TRP A 115 1.27 -4.52 -5.26
C TRP A 115 0.47 -4.56 -6.57
N ILE A 116 -0.83 -4.86 -6.51
CA ILE A 116 -1.72 -4.85 -7.68
C ILE A 116 -1.85 -3.44 -8.23
N PHE A 117 -2.17 -2.45 -7.40
CA PHE A 117 -2.31 -1.06 -7.85
C PHE A 117 -1.00 -0.50 -8.39
N ASP A 118 0.12 -0.77 -7.74
CA ASP A 118 1.45 -0.40 -8.22
C ASP A 118 1.72 -0.99 -9.61
N SER A 119 1.40 -2.27 -9.78
CA SER A 119 1.63 -2.97 -11.03
C SER A 119 0.73 -2.49 -12.17
N VAL A 120 -0.50 -2.08 -11.87
CA VAL A 120 -1.46 -1.62 -12.88
C VAL A 120 -1.23 -0.15 -13.27
N LEU A 121 -0.89 0.72 -12.31
CA LEU A 121 -0.88 2.17 -12.52
C LEU A 121 0.49 2.74 -12.93
N LEU A 122 1.58 2.16 -12.40
CA LEU A 122 2.92 2.74 -12.56
C LEU A 122 3.79 2.01 -13.58
N GLN A 123 3.52 0.74 -13.85
CA GLN A 123 4.33 -0.01 -14.79
C GLN A 123 3.84 0.25 -16.21
N LYS A 124 4.54 1.13 -16.91
CA LYS A 124 4.39 1.29 -18.36
C LYS A 124 4.67 -0.07 -19.00
N LYS A 125 3.79 -0.51 -19.92
CA LYS A 125 4.11 -1.59 -20.84
C LYS A 125 5.45 -1.25 -21.49
N GLU A 126 6.45 -2.12 -21.34
CA GLU A 126 7.49 -2.19 -22.37
C GLU A 126 6.74 -2.48 -23.67
N GLU A 127 6.68 -1.51 -24.57
CA GLU A 127 6.31 -1.76 -25.95
C GLU A 127 7.40 -2.70 -26.48
N SER A 128 7.10 -4.01 -26.49
CA SER A 128 7.88 -5.04 -27.16
C SER A 128 7.82 -4.85 -28.66
#